data_AF-A0A560MAB2-F1
#
_entry.id   AF-A0A560MAB2-F1
#
_cell.length_a   1.000
_cell.length_b   1.000
_cell.length_c   1.000
_cell.angle_alpha   90.00
_cell.angle_beta   90.00
_cell.angle_gamma   90.00
#
_symmetry.space_group_name_H-M   'P 1'
#
loop_
_entity.id
_entity.type
_entity.pdbx_description
1 polymer ?
#
loop_
_entity_poly.entity_id
_entity_poly.type
_entity_poly.pdbx_seq_one_letter_code
_entity_poly.pdbx_strand_id
1 'polypeptide(L)' 'MVKLTKAMRACLVYYRDNEFNPDRHAYPPYDFNIRQVNRALDLDYLKVGPGGWHILSDAGRAALNEEGGK' A
#
# COMPACT_ATOMS: atom_id res chain seq x y z
N MET A 1 -8.63 -9.98 -13.42
CA MET A 1 -8.06 -9.15 -12.33
C MET A 1 -8.94 -9.26 -11.10
N VAL A 2 -8.38 -9.51 -9.91
CA VAL A 2 -9.15 -9.50 -8.66
C VAL A 2 -9.34 -8.03 -8.25
N LYS A 3 -10.60 -7.59 -8.11
CA LYS A 3 -10.90 -6.24 -7.63
C LYS A 3 -10.36 -6.06 -6.22
N LEU A 4 -9.76 -4.90 -5.93
CA LEU A 4 -9.25 -4.60 -4.61
C LEU A 4 -10.43 -4.46 -3.64
N THR A 5 -10.28 -5.02 -2.44
CA THR A 5 -11.25 -4.71 -1.38
C THR A 5 -11.13 -3.22 -1.01
N LYS A 6 -12.23 -2.61 -0.55
CA LYS A 6 -12.23 -1.20 -0.10
C LYS A 6 -11.13 -0.93 0.94
N ALA A 7 -10.92 -1.87 1.86
CA ALA A 7 -9.86 -1.81 2.85
C ALA A 7 -8.47 -1.81 2.19
N MET A 8 -8.19 -2.78 1.31
CA MET A 8 -6.90 -2.86 0.62
C MET A 8 -6.62 -1.59 -0.19
N ARG A 9 -7.61 -1.07 -0.91
CA ARG A 9 -7.50 0.21 -1.62
C ARG A 9 -7.13 1.36 -0.69
N ALA A 10 -7.80 1.49 0.45
CA ALA A 10 -7.49 2.54 1.43
C ALA A 10 -6.05 2.44 1.96
N CYS A 11 -5.56 1.21 2.18
CA CYS A 11 -4.18 0.97 2.59
C CYS A 11 -3.17 1.39 1.50
N LEU A 12 -3.40 1.01 0.24
CA LEU A 12 -2.51 1.41 -0.86
C LEU A 12 -2.54 2.92 -1.11
N VAL A 13 -3.71 3.57 -1.01
CA VAL A 13 -3.85 5.03 -1.10
C VAL A 13 -3.08 5.71 0.04
N TYR A 14 -3.17 5.20 1.27
CA TYR A 14 -2.41 5.74 2.38
C TYR A 14 -0.90 5.73 2.09
N TYR A 15 -0.35 4.60 1.63
CA TYR A 15 1.07 4.50 1.33
C TYR A 15 1.49 5.36 0.14
N ARG A 16 0.61 5.54 -0.87
CA ARG A 16 0.82 6.48 -1.98
C ARG A 16 0.93 7.92 -1.48
N ASP A 17 -0.05 8.36 -0.69
CA ASP A 17 -0.17 9.76 -0.27
C ASP A 17 0.90 10.13 0.76
N ASN A 18 1.43 9.13 1.47
CA ASN A 18 2.49 9.33 2.43
C ASN A 18 3.88 9.06 1.86
N GLU A 19 4.08 8.48 0.66
CA GLU A 19 5.37 8.00 0.11
C GLU A 19 6.60 8.93 0.31
N PHE A 20 6.38 10.24 0.46
CA PHE A 20 7.41 11.26 0.68
C PHE A 20 7.52 11.78 2.13
N ASN A 21 6.86 11.15 3.10
CA ASN A 21 6.79 11.58 4.50
C ASN A 21 7.67 10.69 5.40
N PRO A 22 8.96 11.00 5.57
CA PRO A 22 9.92 10.12 6.22
C PRO A 22 9.56 9.73 7.67
N ASP A 23 8.73 10.51 8.35
CA ASP A 23 8.37 10.30 9.76
C ASP A 23 7.22 9.29 9.99
N ARG A 24 6.55 8.80 8.94
CA ARG A 24 5.32 7.97 9.08
C ARG A 24 5.42 6.51 8.63
N HIS A 25 6.59 6.01 8.21
CA HIS A 25 6.67 4.75 7.46
C HIS A 25 7.31 3.54 8.15
N ALA A 26 7.83 3.66 9.38
CA ALA A 26 8.52 2.54 10.05
C ALA A 26 7.55 1.47 10.57
N TYR A 27 6.30 1.84 10.82
CA TYR A 27 5.31 0.98 11.45
C TYR A 27 4.01 1.05 10.65
N PRO A 28 3.22 -0.04 10.60
CA PRO A 28 1.85 0.05 10.15
C PRO A 28 1.18 1.22 10.86
N PRO A 29 0.55 2.15 10.13
CA PRO A 29 -0.22 3.21 10.75
C PRO A 29 -1.22 2.54 11.70
N TYR A 30 -1.49 3.13 12.86
CA TYR A 30 -2.49 2.61 13.79
C TYR A 30 -3.85 2.34 13.11
N ASP A 31 -4.10 3.04 11.99
CA ASP A 31 -5.28 2.93 11.14
C ASP A 31 -5.38 1.63 10.31
N PHE A 32 -4.29 0.87 10.14
CA PHE A 32 -4.29 -0.38 9.39
C PHE A 32 -3.74 -1.56 10.18
N ASN A 33 -4.50 -2.66 10.20
CA ASN A 33 -4.06 -3.92 10.80
C ASN A 33 -2.78 -4.42 10.09
N ILE A 34 -1.78 -4.87 10.87
CA ILE A 34 -0.55 -5.48 10.36
C ILE A 34 -0.82 -6.63 9.37
N ARG A 35 -1.91 -7.40 9.56
CA ARG A 35 -2.32 -8.46 8.62
C ARG A 35 -2.62 -7.92 7.23
N GLN A 36 -3.15 -6.71 7.12
CA GLN A 36 -3.49 -6.09 5.86
C GLN A 36 -2.24 -5.57 5.14
N VAL A 37 -1.30 -4.99 5.87
CA VAL A 37 0.01 -4.58 5.34
C VAL A 37 0.78 -5.82 4.86
N ASN A 38 0.84 -6.87 5.66
CA ASN A 38 1.45 -8.14 5.26
C ASN A 38 0.78 -8.73 4.02
N ARG A 39 -0.55 -8.69 3.96
CA ARG A 39 -1.27 -9.14 2.77
C ARG A 39 -0.94 -8.30 1.53
N ALA A 40 -0.72 -7.00 1.67
CA ALA A 40 -0.32 -6.13 0.58
C ALA A 40 1.14 -6.41 0.13
N LEU A 41 2.03 -6.78 1.05
CA LEU A 41 3.37 -7.27 0.75
C LEU A 41 3.33 -8.62 0.03
N ASP A 42 2.52 -9.57 0.51
CA ASP A 42 2.35 -10.90 -0.11
C ASP A 42 1.81 -10.83 -1.54
N LEU A 43 0.99 -9.80 -1.84
CA LEU A 43 0.42 -9.55 -3.16
C LEU A 43 1.31 -8.66 -4.04
N ASP A 44 2.52 -8.35 -3.58
CA ASP A 44 3.49 -7.45 -4.23
C ASP A 44 2.93 -6.05 -4.52
N TYR A 45 1.90 -5.59 -3.78
CA TYR A 45 1.38 -4.22 -3.89
C TYR A 45 2.19 -3.22 -3.08
N LEU A 46 2.83 -3.68 -2.00
CA LEU A 46 3.82 -2.94 -1.24
C LEU A 46 5.18 -3.62 -1.36
N LYS A 47 6.25 -2.85 -1.21
CA LYS A 47 7.63 -3.33 -1.13
C LYS A 47 8.33 -2.70 0.06
N VAL A 48 9.36 -3.37 0.57
CA VAL A 48 10.24 -2.79 1.59
C VAL A 48 11.39 -2.07 0.88
N GLY A 49 11.40 -0.75 0.97
CA GLY A 49 12.44 0.10 0.42
C GLY A 49 13.71 0.15 1.29
N PRO A 50 14.76 0.83 0.82
CA PRO A 50 16.02 0.99 1.55
C PRO A 50 15.76 1.70 2.88
N GLY A 51 16.09 1.04 4.00
CA GLY A 51 15.82 1.54 5.36
C GLY A 51 14.63 0.89 6.07
N GLY A 52 14.01 -0.15 5.48
CA GLY A 52 12.95 -0.92 6.13
C GLY A 52 11.54 -0.34 5.97
N TRP A 53 11.39 0.67 5.10
CA TRP A 53 10.15 1.42 4.91
C TRP A 53 9.22 0.74 3.89
N HIS A 54 7.92 0.72 4.14
CA HIS A 54 6.95 0.24 3.15
C HIS A 54 6.66 1.30 2.09
N ILE A 55 6.88 0.97 0.82
CA ILE A 55 6.61 1.82 -0.35
C ILE A 55 5.63 1.14 -1.30
N LEU A 56 4.92 1.93 -2.10
CA LEU A 56 3.98 1.42 -3.08
C LEU A 56 4.72 0.86 -4.31
N SER A 57 4.43 -0.39 -4.68
CA SER A 57 5.03 -1.02 -5.87
C SER A 57 4.33 -0.57 -7.17
N ASP A 58 4.94 -0.88 -8.31
CA ASP A 58 4.30 -0.70 -9.62
C ASP A 58 2.98 -1.47 -9.75
N ALA A 59 2.91 -2.68 -9.19
CA ALA A 59 1.68 -3.46 -9.17
C ALA A 59 0.60 -2.82 -8.28
N GLY A 60 0.99 -2.25 -7.14
CA GLY A 60 0.09 -1.50 -6.26
C GLY A 60 -0.43 -0.23 -6.93
N ARG A 61 0.43 0.49 -7.66
CA ARG A 61 0.05 1.66 -8.49
C ARG A 61 -0.92 1.28 -9.59
N ALA A 62 -0.64 0.20 -10.32
CA ALA A 62 -1.52 -0.30 -11.39
C ALA A 62 -2.90 -0.70 -10.82
N ALA A 63 -2.93 -1.46 -9.72
CA ALA A 63 -4.17 -1.89 -9.08
C ALA A 63 -5.03 -0.72 -8.55
N LEU A 64 -4.40 0.39 -8.14
CA LEU A 64 -5.12 1.61 -7.78
C LEU A 64 -5.76 2.28 -9.00
N ASN A 65 -5.03 2.37 -10.12
CA ASN A 65 -5.47 3.04 -11.35
C ASN A 65 -6.56 2.25 -12.10
N GLU A 66 -6.56 0.93 -12.01
CA GLU A 66 -7.53 0.06 -12.70
C GLU A 66 -8.98 0.18 -12.20
N GLU A 67 -9.23 0.65 -10.97
CA GLU A 67 -10.60 0.98 -10.53
C GLU A 67 -10.95 2.47 -10.69
N GLY A 68 -9.99 3.32 -11.06
CA GLY A 68 -10.20 4.75 -11.32
C GLY A 68 -10.64 5.05 -12.76
N GLY A 69 -10.42 4.13 -13.69
CA GLY A 69 -10.89 4.19 -15.07
C GLY A 69 -12.35 3.77 -15.18
N LYS A 70 -13.26 4.67 -14.85
CA LYS A 70 -14.66 4.60 -15.29
C LYS A 70 -14.83 5.37 -16.59
#